data_AF-A8UZM3-F1
#
_entry.id   AF-A8UZM3-F1
#
_cell.length_a   1.000
_cell.length_b   1.000
_cell.length_c   1.000
_cell.angle_alpha   90.00
_cell.angle_beta   90.00
_cell.angle_gamma   90.00
#
_symmetry.space_group_name_H-M   'P 1'
#
loop_
_entity.id
_entity.type
_entity.pdbx_description
1 polymer ?
#
loop_
_entity_poly.entity_id
_entity_poly.type
_entity_poly.pdbx_seq_one_letter_code
_entity_poly.pdbx_strand_id
1 'polypeptide(L)' 'MKKVIILLIKLYQKAFSPILGNSCRYYPSCSNYSIQAIEKYGVLKGSLKSVWRILRCNPFSKGGIDKP' A
#
# COMPACT_ATOMS: atom_id res chain seq x y z
N MET A 1 -8.07 -12.07 12.26
CA MET A 1 -7.65 -10.66 12.41
C MET A 1 -7.09 -10.05 11.12
N LYS A 2 -6.12 -10.69 10.44
CA LYS A 2 -5.49 -10.16 9.21
C LYS A 2 -6.49 -9.79 8.09
N LYS A 3 -7.48 -10.65 7.84
CA LYS A 3 -8.51 -10.46 6.81
C LYS A 3 -9.41 -9.24 7.02
N VAL A 4 -9.75 -8.90 8.27
CA VAL A 4 -10.62 -7.75 8.59
C VAL A 4 -9.93 -6.44 8.21
N ILE A 5 -8.62 -6.35 8.48
CA ILE A 5 -7.83 -5.15 8.16
C ILE A 5 -7.58 -5.05 6.67
N ILE A 6 -7.31 -6.18 6.00
CA ILE A 6 -7.22 -6.20 4.54
C ILE A 6 -8.57 -5.79 3.90
N LEU A 7 -9.71 -6.20 4.48
CA LEU A 7 -11.03 -5.80 4.02
C LEU A 7 -11.27 -4.30 4.19
N LEU A 8 -10.90 -3.72 5.33
CA LEU A 8 -10.96 -2.27 5.58
C LEU A 8 -10.08 -1.50 4.59
N ILE A 9 -8.87 -1.99 4.32
CA ILE A 9 -7.96 -1.38 3.33
C ILE A 9 -8.55 -1.48 1.92
N LYS A 10 -9.16 -2.61 1.55
CA LYS A 10 -9.83 -2.76 0.25
C LYS A 10 -11.08 -1.88 0.12
N LEU A 11 -11.86 -1.72 1.19
CA LEU A 11 -13.01 -0.81 1.22
C LEU A 11 -12.56 0.64 1.06
N TYR A 12 -11.54 1.05 1.80
CA TYR A 12 -10.90 2.35 1.64
C TYR A 12 -10.36 2.52 0.21
N GLN A 13 -9.66 1.52 -0.31
CA GLN A 13 -9.13 1.55 -1.66
C GLN A 13 -10.25 1.70 -2.69
N LYS A 14 -11.40 1.02 -2.54
CA LYS A 14 -12.54 1.14 -3.46
C LYS A 14 -13.22 2.50 -3.38
N ALA A 15 -13.30 3.09 -2.19
CA ALA A 15 -13.85 4.45 -2.00
C ALA A 15 -12.92 5.54 -2.56
N PHE A 16 -11.60 5.37 -2.42
CA PHE A 16 -10.59 6.34 -2.85
C PHE A 16 -9.98 6.07 -4.24
N SER A 17 -10.19 4.88 -4.84
CA SER A 17 -9.65 4.51 -6.16
C SER A 17 -9.96 5.51 -7.28
N PRO A 18 -11.19 6.08 -7.38
CA PRO A 18 -11.48 7.04 -8.45
C PRO A 18 -10.79 8.40 -8.23
N ILE A 19 -10.39 8.71 -6.99
CA ILE A 19 -9.79 10.00 -6.60
C ILE A 19 -8.26 9.94 -6.68
N LEU A 20 -7.66 8.77 -6.41
CA LEU A 20 -6.20 8.66 -6.25
C LEU A 20 -5.43 8.45 -7.55
N GLY A 21 -6.08 8.08 -8.66
CA GLY A 21 -5.42 7.85 -9.96
C GLY A 21 -4.20 6.91 -9.91
N ASN A 22 -3.48 6.77 -11.03
CA ASN A 22 -2.20 6.04 -11.09
C ASN A 22 -1.03 6.90 -10.54
N SER A 23 -1.17 7.49 -9.36
CA SER A 23 -0.10 8.32 -8.74
C SER A 23 1.01 7.51 -8.09
N CYS A 24 0.87 6.18 -7.99
CA CYS A 24 1.91 5.33 -7.44
C CYS A 24 3.09 5.21 -8.42
N ARG A 25 4.25 5.73 -8.01
CA ARG A 25 5.51 5.56 -8.75
C ARG A 25 6.17 4.20 -8.57
N TYR A 26 5.74 3.43 -7.58
CA TYR A 26 6.29 2.11 -7.31
C TYR A 26 5.33 1.00 -7.74
N TYR A 27 5.89 -0.08 -8.29
CA TYR A 27 5.18 -1.29 -8.66
C TYR A 27 5.53 -2.46 -7.71
N PRO A 28 4.54 -3.23 -7.23
CA PRO A 28 3.11 -2.97 -7.32
C PRO A 28 2.71 -1.72 -6.53
N SER A 29 1.48 -1.22 -6.75
CA SER A 29 0.99 0.02 -6.12
C SER A 29 1.08 -0.03 -4.59
N CYS A 30 1.14 1.14 -3.93
CA CYS A 30 1.31 1.21 -2.48
C CYS A 30 0.23 0.42 -1.73
N SER A 31 -1.04 0.44 -2.18
CA SER A 31 -2.12 -0.34 -1.59
C SER A 31 -1.93 -1.85 -1.76
N ASN A 32 -1.46 -2.29 -2.93
CA ASN A 32 -1.20 -3.72 -3.18
C ASN A 32 0.03 -4.20 -2.40
N TYR A 33 1.03 -3.33 -2.24
CA TYR A 33 2.14 -3.54 -1.31
C TYR A 33 1.63 -3.68 0.12
N SER A 34 0.67 -2.84 0.54
CA SER A 34 0.10 -2.91 1.90
C SER A 34 -0.50 -4.28 2.21
N ILE A 35 -1.28 -4.81 1.26
CA ILE A 35 -1.91 -6.12 1.42
C ILE A 35 -0.83 -7.21 1.55
N GLN A 36 0.14 -7.23 0.65
CA GLN A 36 1.23 -8.21 0.66
C GLN A 36 2.12 -8.09 1.91
N ALA A 37 2.42 -6.88 2.35
CA ALA A 37 3.22 -6.62 3.56
C ALA A 37 2.49 -7.07 4.82
N ILE A 38 1.17 -6.87 4.90
CA ILE A 38 0.33 -7.33 6.01
C ILE A 38 0.21 -8.86 6.00
N GLU A 39 0.11 -9.49 4.84
CA GLU A 39 0.09 -10.94 4.71
C GLU A 39 1.42 -11.57 5.16
N LYS A 40 2.55 -11.00 4.73
CA LYS A 40 3.89 -11.53 4.99
C LYS A 40 4.42 -11.22 6.40
N TYR A 41 4.29 -9.98 6.86
CA TYR A 41 4.88 -9.52 8.13
C TYR A 41 3.87 -9.36 9.27
N GLY A 42 2.57 -9.56 9.00
CA GLY A 42 1.50 -9.27 9.94
C GLY A 42 1.07 -7.80 9.92
N VAL A 43 -0.02 -7.52 10.63
CA VAL A 43 -0.72 -6.21 10.58
C VAL A 43 0.18 -5.05 11.00
N LEU A 44 0.85 -5.17 12.15
CA LEU A 44 1.66 -4.07 12.73
C LEU A 44 2.90 -3.76 11.89
N LYS A 45 3.74 -4.75 11.61
CA LYS A 45 4.94 -4.56 10.78
C LYS A 45 4.59 -4.23 9.32
N GLY A 46 3.54 -4.87 8.77
CA GLY A 46 3.06 -4.62 7.42
C GLY A 46 2.55 -3.20 7.23
N SER A 47 1.73 -2.69 8.17
CA SER A 47 1.24 -1.31 8.13
C SER A 47 2.38 -0.29 8.25
N LEU A 48 3.33 -0.47 9.18
CA LEU A 48 4.52 0.39 9.30
C LEU A 48 5.32 0.47 7.98
N LYS A 49 5.64 -0.68 7.36
CA LYS A 49 6.35 -0.70 6.06
C LYS A 49 5.56 -0.01 4.95
N SER A 50 4.24 -0.19 4.95
CA SER A 50 3.35 0.38 3.95
C SER A 50 3.27 1.90 4.06
N VAL A 51 3.08 2.41 5.27
CA VAL A 51 3.06 3.86 5.55
C VAL A 51 4.40 4.49 5.17
N TRP A 52 5.52 3.86 5.54
CA TRP A 52 6.84 4.35 5.19
C TRP A 52 7.09 4.40 3.66
N ARG A 53 6.46 3.50 2.90
CA ARG A 53 6.49 3.53 1.43
C ARG A 53 5.57 4.60 0.85
N ILE A 54 4.35 4.76 1.39
CA ILE A 54 3.41 5.81 0.98
C ILE A 54 4.05 7.19 1.15
N LEU A 55 4.73 7.43 2.29
CA LEU A 55 5.44 8.68 2.55
C LEU A 55 6.57 8.96 1.54
N ARG A 56 7.22 7.92 1.02
CA ARG A 56 8.26 8.04 -0.02
C ARG A 56 7.69 8.06 -1.45
N CYS A 57 6.40 7.76 -1.62
CA CYS A 57 5.72 7.78 -2.90
C CYS A 57 5.31 9.22 -3.25
N ASN A 58 6.29 10.05 -3.60
CA ASN A 58 6.12 11.44 -3.99
C ASN A 58 6.57 11.67 -5.46
N PRO A 59 6.16 12.78 -6.09
CA PRO A 59 6.54 13.11 -7.48
C PRO A 59 8.03 13.46 -7.67
N PHE A 60 8.87 13.32 -6.65
CA PHE A 60 10.33 13.45 -6.78
C PHE A 60 11.06 12.11 -6.66
N SER A 61 10.36 11.04 -6.30
CA SER A 61 10.94 9.70 -6.22
C SER A 61 11.12 9.10 -7.61
N LYS A 62 12.27 8.49 -7.92
CA LYS A 62 12.50 7.79 -9.20
C LYS A 62 11.46 6.69 -9.50
N GLY A 63 10.71 6.23 -8.48
CA GLY A 63 9.85 5.07 -8.62
C GLY A 63 10.66 3.78 -8.82
N GLY A 64 9.97 2.65 -9.00
CA GLY A 64 10.63 1.37 -9.21
C GLY A 64 9.84 0.15 -8.74
N ILE A 65 10.41 -1.04 -8.91
CA ILE A 65 9.79 -2.29 -8.45
C ILE A 65 10.28 -2.57 -7.03
N ASP A 66 9.37 -2.51 -6.06
CA ASP A 66 9.66 -2.83 -4.66
C ASP A 66 8.57 -3.80 -4.17
N LYS A 67 8.95 -4.99 -3.71
CA LYS A 67 8.03 -6.05 -3.25
C LYS A 67 8.33 -6.33 -1.77
N PRO A 68 7.30 -6.60 -0.95
CA PRO A 68 7.50 -6.85 0.48
C PRO A 68 8.10 -8.23 0.74
#